data_AF-A0A814N625-F1
#
_entry.id   AF-A0A814N625-F1
#
_cell.length_a   1.000
_cell.length_b   1.000
_cell.length_c   1.000
_cell.angle_alpha   90.00
_cell.angle_beta   90.00
_cell.angle_gamma   90.00
#
_symmetry.space_group_name_H-M   'P 1'
#
loop_
_entity.id
_entity.type
_entity.pdbx_description
1 polymer ?
#
loop_
_entity_poly.entity_id
_entity_poly.type
_entity_poly.pdbx_seq_one_letter_code
_entity_poly.pdbx_strand_id
1 'polypeptide(L)'
;MGQVLLRQRKPSPQLSATQINNSKRTKRQRPSSWCKLVASALVPCILGVFTIVFTLQQQELSKQQQEQERWHQLDSQQQTSFDTYINDVSNYLAQKSTMHAAIDKTSLLYIRTKTLTALRILDAERKKYVLLFLYESGLIRDFYLDLRGADLSNVRLIGPYTLDNLYLPDVFLSNAMFVDCHLTNATFDRSTMNNTQFIRSKLN
;
A
#
# COMPACT_ATOMS: atom_id res chain seq x y z
N MET A 1 -62.14 55.89 -22.61
CA MET A 1 -62.77 56.82 -23.58
C MET A 1 -61.68 57.68 -24.20
N GLY A 2 -61.70 57.83 -25.54
CA GLY A 2 -60.84 58.74 -26.29
C GLY A 2 -59.64 58.02 -26.94
N GLN A 3 -59.70 57.53 -28.18
CA GLN A 3 -59.70 58.28 -29.46
C GLN A 3 -58.43 59.15 -29.62
N VAL A 4 -57.81 59.39 -30.78
CA VAL A 4 -57.98 59.00 -32.19
C VAL A 4 -56.71 59.52 -32.89
N LEU A 5 -56.26 58.75 -33.87
CA LEU A 5 -55.57 59.08 -35.13
C LEU A 5 -55.13 60.52 -35.50
N LEU A 6 -53.99 60.53 -36.23
CA LEU A 6 -53.62 61.37 -37.40
C LEU A 6 -53.38 62.86 -37.11
N ARG A 7 -52.34 63.55 -37.64
CA ARG A 7 -52.08 63.78 -39.07
C ARG A 7 -50.80 64.64 -39.23
N GLN A 8 -50.22 64.58 -40.43
CA GLN A 8 -49.01 65.26 -40.88
C GLN A 8 -49.11 66.78 -41.06
N ARG A 9 -47.98 67.51 -41.00
CA ARG A 9 -47.29 68.13 -42.17
C ARG A 9 -46.12 69.07 -41.76
N LYS A 10 -45.06 69.00 -42.57
CA LYS A 10 -43.98 69.97 -42.91
C LYS A 10 -44.41 71.46 -42.88
N PRO A 11 -43.51 72.48 -42.77
CA PRO A 11 -42.34 72.64 -43.65
C PRO A 11 -41.07 73.31 -43.10
N SER A 12 -39.99 73.20 -43.89
CA SER A 12 -38.75 74.02 -43.87
C SER A 12 -39.05 75.50 -44.21
N PRO A 13 -38.16 76.46 -43.85
CA PRO A 13 -37.15 76.87 -44.84
C PRO A 13 -35.78 77.32 -44.28
N GLN A 14 -34.76 76.92 -45.06
CA GLN A 14 -33.53 77.57 -45.52
C GLN A 14 -32.99 78.91 -44.96
N LEU A 15 -31.63 78.94 -45.01
CA LEU A 15 -30.70 80.03 -45.38
C LEU A 15 -30.21 81.01 -44.31
N SER A 16 -28.93 80.91 -43.90
CA SER A 16 -27.82 81.68 -44.50
C SER A 16 -26.53 81.61 -43.68
N ALA A 17 -25.41 81.70 -44.41
CA ALA A 17 -24.01 81.75 -44.00
C ALA A 17 -23.72 82.84 -42.94
N THR A 18 -22.63 82.83 -42.14
CA THR A 18 -21.23 82.77 -42.57
C THR A 18 -20.29 82.69 -41.34
N GLN A 19 -19.11 82.10 -41.56
CA GLN A 19 -17.79 82.36 -40.94
C GLN A 19 -17.23 81.44 -39.85
N ILE A 20 -16.29 80.60 -40.31
CA ILE A 20 -14.86 80.53 -39.92
C ILE A 20 -14.57 80.58 -38.41
N ASN A 21 -14.15 79.46 -37.81
CA ASN A 21 -12.85 79.40 -37.13
C ASN A 21 -12.40 77.97 -36.79
N ASN A 22 -11.08 77.82 -36.87
CA ASN A 22 -10.22 76.75 -36.41
C ASN A 22 -10.70 75.98 -35.17
N SER A 23 -10.66 74.64 -35.26
CA SER A 23 -9.92 73.88 -34.26
C SER A 23 -9.40 72.55 -34.84
N LYS A 24 -8.07 72.43 -34.84
CA LYS A 24 -7.36 71.17 -34.99
C LYS A 24 -7.87 70.21 -33.91
N ARG A 25 -8.52 69.11 -34.30
CA ARG A 25 -8.69 67.93 -33.45
C ARG A 25 -7.98 66.74 -34.08
N THR A 26 -6.65 66.77 -34.00
CA THR A 26 -5.85 65.55 -34.00
C THR A 26 -6.12 64.81 -32.69
N LYS A 27 -7.18 63.99 -32.66
CA LYS A 27 -7.36 62.99 -31.60
C LYS A 27 -6.43 61.81 -31.90
N ARG A 28 -5.17 62.05 -31.57
CA ARG A 28 -4.13 61.11 -31.12
C ARG A 28 -4.71 59.73 -30.74
N GLN A 29 -4.77 58.80 -31.70
CA GLN A 29 -4.90 57.38 -31.41
C GLN A 29 -3.59 56.93 -30.76
N ARG A 30 -3.61 56.81 -29.44
CA ARG A 30 -2.60 56.10 -28.65
C ARG A 30 -3.12 54.68 -28.34
N PRO A 31 -2.21 53.71 -28.15
CA PRO A 31 -2.22 52.46 -28.88
C PRO A 31 -3.07 51.40 -28.17
N SER A 32 -4.35 51.26 -28.55
CA SER A 32 -5.15 50.09 -28.15
C SER A 32 -4.55 48.77 -28.66
N SER A 33 -3.63 48.83 -29.64
CA SER A 33 -2.87 47.68 -30.13
C SER A 33 -1.91 47.09 -29.09
N TRP A 34 -1.36 47.90 -28.16
CA TRP A 34 -0.42 47.40 -27.16
C TRP A 34 -1.13 46.57 -26.07
N CYS A 35 -2.34 46.97 -25.67
CA CYS A 35 -3.19 46.15 -24.79
C CYS A 35 -3.58 44.80 -25.42
N LYS A 36 -3.79 44.75 -26.75
CA LYS A 36 -4.09 43.50 -27.46
C LYS A 36 -2.88 42.55 -27.49
N LEU A 37 -1.67 43.07 -27.62
CA LEU A 37 -0.43 42.27 -27.58
C LEU A 37 -0.14 41.74 -26.16
N VAL A 38 -0.33 42.57 -25.14
CA VAL A 38 -0.17 42.13 -23.73
C VAL A 38 -1.22 41.07 -23.38
N ALA A 39 -2.48 41.24 -23.83
CA ALA A 39 -3.52 40.25 -23.64
C ALA A 39 -3.24 38.92 -24.36
N SER A 40 -2.68 38.95 -25.58
CA SER A 40 -2.34 37.72 -26.32
C SER A 40 -1.13 37.00 -25.75
N ALA A 41 -0.21 37.70 -25.09
CA ALA A 41 0.94 37.11 -24.41
C ALA A 41 0.58 36.52 -23.03
N LEU A 42 -0.48 37.05 -22.39
CA LEU A 42 -0.94 36.57 -21.07
C LEU A 42 -1.47 35.14 -21.12
N VAL A 43 -2.20 34.78 -22.18
CA VAL A 43 -2.83 33.45 -22.32
C VAL A 43 -1.78 32.32 -22.35
N PRO A 44 -0.71 32.38 -23.19
CA PRO A 44 0.38 31.42 -23.13
C PRO A 44 1.12 31.38 -21.79
N CYS A 45 1.32 32.52 -21.12
CA CYS A 45 1.99 32.56 -19.82
C CYS A 45 1.18 31.86 -18.72
N ILE A 46 -0.13 32.10 -18.66
CA ILE A 46 -1.02 31.44 -17.69
C ILE A 46 -1.03 29.94 -17.93
N LEU A 47 -1.14 29.52 -19.20
CA LEU A 47 -1.07 28.11 -19.57
C LEU A 47 0.27 27.51 -19.14
N GLY A 48 1.41 28.15 -19.45
CA GLY A 48 2.73 27.65 -19.07
C GLY A 48 2.91 27.46 -17.57
N VAL A 49 2.49 28.43 -16.76
CA VAL A 49 2.55 28.33 -15.30
C VAL A 49 1.62 27.23 -14.78
N PHE A 50 0.40 27.14 -15.32
CA PHE A 50 -0.54 26.07 -14.96
C PHE A 50 0.03 24.68 -15.25
N THR A 51 0.63 24.47 -16.42
CA THR A 51 1.23 23.18 -16.78
C THR A 51 2.36 22.79 -15.82
N ILE A 52 3.22 23.74 -15.44
CA ILE A 52 4.34 23.47 -14.51
C ILE A 52 3.81 23.09 -13.12
N VAL A 53 2.87 23.86 -12.58
CA VAL A 53 2.30 23.59 -11.25
C VAL A 53 1.55 22.26 -11.22
N PHE A 54 0.72 22.00 -12.24
CA PHE A 54 -0.02 20.74 -12.36
C PHE A 54 0.93 19.53 -12.47
N THR A 55 2.03 19.66 -13.23
CA THR A 55 3.05 18.61 -13.35
C THR A 55 3.74 18.31 -12.03
N LEU A 56 4.12 19.33 -11.26
CA LEU A 56 4.77 19.15 -9.95
C LEU A 56 3.81 18.51 -8.93
N GLN A 57 2.54 18.91 -8.92
CA GLN A 57 1.52 18.32 -8.06
C GLN A 57 1.27 16.84 -8.42
N GLN A 58 1.26 16.52 -9.72
CA GLN A 58 1.08 15.16 -10.19
C GLN A 58 2.27 14.26 -9.86
N GLN A 59 3.50 14.78 -9.88
CA GLN A 59 4.70 14.03 -9.49
C GLN A 59 4.65 13.56 -8.04
N GLU A 60 4.15 14.38 -7.12
CA GLU A 60 4.08 14.00 -5.69
C GLU A 60 3.02 12.92 -5.45
N LEU A 61 1.85 13.04 -6.08
CA LEU A 61 0.81 12.01 -6.03
C LEU A 61 1.29 10.68 -6.62
N SER A 62 2.02 10.72 -7.75
CA SER A 62 2.57 9.51 -8.36
C SER A 62 3.60 8.80 -7.48
N LYS A 63 4.43 9.55 -6.73
CA LYS A 63 5.38 8.93 -5.79
C LYS A 63 4.67 8.20 -4.65
N GLN A 64 3.67 8.84 -4.05
CA GLN A 64 2.87 8.22 -2.98
C GLN A 64 2.15 6.96 -3.48
N GLN A 65 1.58 7.02 -4.69
CA GLN A 65 0.95 5.85 -5.33
C GLN A 65 1.96 4.74 -5.58
N GLN A 66 3.15 5.05 -6.08
CA GLN A 66 4.20 4.05 -6.35
C GLN A 66 4.69 3.37 -5.07
N GLU A 67 4.80 4.11 -3.96
CA GLU A 67 5.13 3.51 -2.65
C GLU A 67 4.02 2.61 -2.14
N GLN A 68 2.77 3.06 -2.26
CA GLN A 68 1.61 2.27 -1.87
C GLN A 68 1.47 1.00 -2.71
N GLU A 69 1.67 1.09 -4.03
CA GLU A 69 1.68 -0.05 -4.96
C GLU A 69 2.80 -1.04 -4.63
N ARG A 70 4.02 -0.56 -4.35
CA ARG A 70 5.12 -1.43 -3.93
C ARG A 70 4.79 -2.16 -2.63
N TRP A 71 4.19 -1.46 -1.67
CA TRP A 71 3.77 -2.06 -0.40
C TRP A 71 2.70 -3.13 -0.61
N HIS A 72 1.66 -2.84 -1.40
CA HIS A 72 0.61 -3.81 -1.75
C HIS A 72 1.15 -5.01 -2.52
N GLN A 73 2.11 -4.81 -3.43
CA GLN A 73 2.75 -5.90 -4.18
C GLN A 73 3.56 -6.81 -3.25
N LEU A 74 4.35 -6.22 -2.33
CA LEU A 74 5.13 -6.99 -1.37
C LEU A 74 4.22 -7.79 -0.43
N ASP A 75 3.17 -7.16 0.10
CA ASP A 75 2.23 -7.83 1.00
C ASP A 75 1.49 -8.96 0.27
N SER A 76 0.99 -8.70 -0.95
CA SER A 76 0.34 -9.72 -1.78
C SER A 76 1.26 -10.90 -2.11
N GLN A 77 2.55 -10.63 -2.38
CA GLN A 77 3.54 -11.68 -2.62
C GLN A 77 3.77 -12.55 -1.37
N GLN A 78 3.87 -11.93 -0.19
CA GLN A 78 4.00 -12.67 1.06
C GLN A 78 2.75 -13.47 1.38
N GLN A 79 1.57 -12.90 1.15
CA GLN A 79 0.30 -13.59 1.33
C GLN A 79 0.21 -14.82 0.41
N THR A 80 0.51 -14.65 -0.87
CA THR A 80 0.52 -15.76 -1.84
C THR A 80 1.50 -16.85 -1.43
N SER A 81 2.68 -16.48 -0.93
CA SER A 81 3.69 -17.43 -0.45
C SER A 81 3.21 -18.21 0.77
N PHE A 82 2.55 -17.53 1.71
CA PHE A 82 1.94 -18.14 2.89
C PHE A 82 0.82 -19.10 2.49
N ASP A 83 -0.13 -18.67 1.66
CA ASP A 83 -1.27 -19.49 1.23
C ASP A 83 -0.80 -20.72 0.46
N THR A 84 0.19 -20.55 -0.43
CA THR A 84 0.79 -21.66 -1.17
C THR A 84 1.42 -22.67 -0.21
N TYR A 85 2.18 -22.20 0.79
CA TYR A 85 2.79 -23.08 1.78
C TYR A 85 1.73 -23.87 2.59
N ILE A 86 0.73 -23.17 3.13
CA ILE A 86 -0.34 -23.80 3.92
C ILE A 86 -1.07 -24.84 3.09
N ASN A 87 -1.43 -24.51 1.84
CA ASN A 87 -2.12 -25.43 0.93
C ASN A 87 -1.25 -26.64 0.57
N ASP A 88 0.01 -26.42 0.20
CA ASP A 88 0.94 -27.49 -0.17
C ASP A 88 1.10 -28.49 0.97
N VAL A 89 1.41 -28.02 2.19
CA VAL A 89 1.65 -28.90 3.34
C VAL A 89 0.35 -29.54 3.82
N SER A 90 -0.77 -28.80 3.84
CA SER A 90 -2.08 -29.35 4.23
C SER A 90 -2.54 -30.46 3.29
N ASN A 91 -2.47 -30.22 1.98
CA ASN A 91 -2.83 -31.23 0.97
C ASN A 91 -1.93 -32.46 1.07
N TYR A 92 -0.64 -32.25 1.30
CA TYR A 92 0.32 -33.33 1.45
C TYR A 92 0.03 -34.19 2.69
N LEU A 93 -0.22 -33.56 3.84
CA LEU A 93 -0.58 -34.25 5.08
C LEU A 93 -1.92 -35.00 4.94
N ALA A 94 -2.92 -34.38 4.33
CA ALA A 94 -4.23 -34.99 4.08
C ALA A 94 -4.15 -36.19 3.12
N GLN A 95 -3.27 -36.12 2.11
CA GLN A 95 -3.04 -37.26 1.22
C GLN A 95 -2.42 -38.44 1.98
N LYS A 96 -1.43 -38.18 2.85
CA LYS A 96 -0.77 -39.21 3.66
C LYS A 96 -1.71 -39.85 4.67
N SER A 97 -2.54 -39.04 5.34
CA SER A 97 -3.55 -39.56 6.28
C SER A 97 -4.57 -40.45 5.57
N THR A 98 -5.06 -40.04 4.40
CA THR A 98 -6.03 -40.83 3.61
C THR A 98 -5.45 -42.18 3.19
N MET A 99 -4.18 -42.22 2.80
CA MET A 99 -3.47 -43.46 2.43
C MET A 99 -3.13 -44.36 3.63
N HIS A 100 -3.46 -43.95 4.86
CA HIS A 100 -3.02 -44.61 6.10
C HIS A 100 -1.51 -44.88 6.12
N ALA A 101 -0.75 -44.03 5.42
CA ALA A 101 0.68 -44.18 5.25
C ALA A 101 1.38 -43.39 6.36
N ALA A 102 2.31 -44.04 7.05
CA ALA A 102 3.19 -43.33 7.96
C ALA A 102 3.96 -42.24 7.20
N ILE A 103 4.17 -41.09 7.85
CA ILE A 103 5.01 -40.04 7.29
C ILE A 103 6.45 -40.55 7.28
N ASP A 104 6.96 -40.85 6.10
CA ASP A 104 8.32 -41.35 5.92
C ASP A 104 9.36 -40.21 5.98
N LYS A 105 10.64 -40.59 6.07
CA LYS A 105 11.75 -39.62 6.12
C LYS A 105 11.77 -38.68 4.92
N THR A 106 11.38 -39.17 3.73
CA THR A 106 11.35 -38.35 2.50
C THR A 106 10.24 -37.29 2.57
N SER A 107 9.06 -37.69 3.07
CA SER A 107 7.95 -36.78 3.35
C SER A 107 8.37 -35.65 4.30
N LEU A 108 9.02 -36.01 5.42
CA LEU A 108 9.51 -35.02 6.39
C LEU A 108 10.56 -34.09 5.79
N LEU A 109 11.46 -34.60 4.95
CA LEU A 109 12.46 -33.77 4.25
C LEU A 109 11.80 -32.77 3.30
N TYR A 110 10.75 -33.19 2.57
CA TYR A 110 9.98 -32.30 1.71
C TYR A 110 9.31 -31.19 2.51
N ILE A 111 8.56 -31.54 3.57
CA ILE A 111 7.87 -30.58 4.44
C ILE A 111 8.88 -29.62 5.08
N ARG A 112 10.01 -30.14 5.56
CA ARG A 112 11.10 -29.33 6.13
C ARG A 112 11.63 -28.32 5.12
N THR A 113 11.93 -28.77 3.90
CA THR A 113 12.48 -27.91 2.85
C THR A 113 11.50 -26.79 2.48
N LYS A 114 10.21 -27.13 2.34
CA LYS A 114 9.13 -26.16 2.09
C LYS A 114 9.00 -25.16 3.24
N THR A 115 8.98 -25.65 4.48
CA THR A 115 8.87 -24.83 5.68
C THR A 115 10.04 -23.85 5.82
N LEU A 116 11.29 -24.32 5.70
CA LEU A 116 12.45 -23.45 5.82
C LEU A 116 12.56 -22.42 4.69
N THR A 117 12.00 -22.73 3.51
CA THR A 117 11.93 -21.79 2.39
C THR A 117 10.87 -20.73 2.66
N ALA A 118 9.68 -21.14 3.11
CA ALA A 118 8.60 -20.22 3.47
C ALA A 118 9.02 -19.28 4.62
N LEU A 119 9.58 -19.80 5.70
CA LEU A 119 10.01 -18.99 6.85
C LEU A 119 11.12 -17.97 6.50
N ARG A 120 11.87 -18.15 5.42
CA ARG A 120 12.87 -17.18 4.98
C ARG A 120 12.29 -15.95 4.28
N ILE A 121 11.13 -16.09 3.65
CA ILE A 121 10.52 -15.04 2.81
C ILE A 121 9.33 -14.35 3.49
N LEU A 122 8.70 -15.02 4.45
CA LEU A 122 7.54 -14.50 5.17
C LEU A 122 7.95 -13.46 6.21
N ASP A 123 7.09 -12.47 6.44
CA ASP A 123 7.18 -11.56 7.57
C ASP A 123 6.87 -12.26 8.90
N ALA A 124 7.13 -11.54 10.00
CA ALA A 124 6.92 -12.04 11.35
C ALA A 124 5.46 -12.44 11.65
N GLU A 125 4.49 -11.76 11.05
CA GLU A 125 3.06 -12.03 11.28
C GLU A 125 2.66 -13.36 10.66
N ARG A 126 3.12 -13.65 9.44
CA ARG A 126 2.84 -14.90 8.72
C ARG A 126 3.65 -16.08 9.27
N LYS A 127 4.91 -15.85 9.66
CA LYS A 127 5.73 -16.87 10.36
C LYS A 127 5.04 -17.41 11.63
N LYS A 128 4.36 -16.55 12.39
CA LYS A 128 3.56 -16.94 13.56
C LYS A 128 2.51 -18.00 13.20
N TYR A 129 1.76 -17.80 12.12
CA TYR A 129 0.72 -18.74 11.71
C TYR A 129 1.31 -20.05 11.17
N VAL A 130 2.46 -19.99 10.49
CA VAL A 130 3.21 -21.20 10.11
C VAL A 130 3.62 -22.01 11.34
N LEU A 131 4.17 -21.34 12.36
CA LEU A 131 4.58 -21.99 13.61
C LEU A 131 3.39 -22.67 14.31
N LEU A 132 2.25 -21.97 14.42
CA LEU A 132 1.04 -22.53 15.01
C LEU A 132 0.50 -23.72 14.22
N PHE A 133 0.43 -23.61 12.88
CA PHE A 133 0.00 -24.70 12.01
C PHE A 133 0.87 -25.96 12.17
N LEU A 134 2.20 -25.78 12.21
CA LEU A 134 3.13 -26.90 12.44
C LEU A 134 2.97 -27.53 13.83
N TYR A 135 2.65 -26.71 14.83
CA TYR A 135 2.40 -27.20 16.18
C TYR A 135 1.07 -27.96 16.29
N GLU A 136 0.00 -27.43 15.69
CA GLU A 136 -1.34 -28.02 15.70
C GLU A 136 -1.41 -29.32 14.90
N SER A 137 -0.60 -29.43 13.83
CA SER A 137 -0.43 -30.67 13.07
C SER A 137 0.46 -31.71 13.78
N GLY A 138 1.00 -31.40 14.96
CA GLY A 138 1.88 -32.30 15.74
C GLY A 138 3.30 -32.41 15.21
N LEU A 139 3.61 -31.79 14.06
CA LEU A 139 4.92 -31.91 13.40
C LEU A 139 6.08 -31.43 14.28
N ILE A 140 5.86 -30.40 15.08
CA ILE A 140 6.90 -29.85 15.99
C ILE A 140 6.55 -30.01 17.48
N ARG A 141 5.47 -30.73 17.81
CA ARG A 141 5.12 -31.10 19.19
C ARG A 141 5.78 -32.41 19.61
N ASP A 142 5.87 -33.35 18.66
CA ASP A 142 6.30 -34.72 18.91
C ASP A 142 7.65 -35.04 18.23
N PHE A 143 8.49 -34.03 18.02
CA PHE A 143 9.86 -34.15 17.47
C PHE A 143 9.93 -34.72 16.04
N TYR A 144 8.81 -34.75 15.30
CA TYR A 144 8.77 -35.33 13.95
C TYR A 144 9.48 -34.49 12.90
N LEU A 145 9.39 -33.16 13.00
CA LEU A 145 9.93 -32.22 12.03
C LEU A 145 11.06 -31.39 12.63
N ASP A 146 12.26 -31.61 12.09
CA ASP A 146 13.47 -30.87 12.47
C ASP A 146 13.50 -29.48 11.79
N LEU A 147 13.36 -28.43 12.59
CA LEU A 147 13.42 -27.03 12.14
C LEU A 147 14.77 -26.34 12.41
N ARG A 148 15.85 -27.07 12.70
CA ARG A 148 17.16 -26.46 12.93
C ARG A 148 17.56 -25.52 11.79
N GLY A 149 17.98 -24.30 12.17
CA GLY A 149 18.30 -23.20 11.27
C GLY A 149 17.11 -22.37 10.79
N ALA A 150 15.89 -22.64 11.27
CA ALA A 150 14.71 -21.83 10.94
C ALA A 150 14.82 -20.42 11.54
N ASP A 151 14.50 -19.42 10.72
CA ASP A 151 14.39 -18.04 11.17
C ASP A 151 12.96 -17.71 11.62
N LEU A 152 12.77 -17.68 12.94
CA LEU A 152 11.56 -17.27 13.65
C LEU A 152 11.75 -15.94 14.38
N SER A 153 12.73 -15.13 13.95
CA SER A 153 13.00 -13.82 14.55
C SER A 153 11.80 -12.90 14.41
N ASN A 154 11.56 -12.07 15.43
CA ASN A 154 10.46 -11.11 15.54
C ASN A 154 9.05 -11.73 15.60
N VAL A 155 8.91 -13.07 15.62
CA VAL A 155 7.60 -13.71 15.78
C VAL A 155 6.96 -13.29 17.10
N ARG A 156 5.69 -12.88 17.05
CA ARG A 156 4.92 -12.47 18.24
C ARG A 156 3.72 -13.38 18.41
N LEU A 157 3.79 -14.27 19.38
CA LEU A 157 2.66 -15.07 19.85
C LEU A 157 2.03 -14.35 21.05
N ILE A 158 0.85 -13.78 20.85
CA ILE A 158 0.13 -13.00 21.87
C ILE A 158 -1.25 -13.62 22.04
N GLY A 159 -1.48 -14.24 23.19
CA GLY A 159 -2.76 -14.86 23.54
C GLY A 159 -2.56 -16.09 24.40
N PRO A 160 -3.65 -16.68 24.93
CA PRO A 160 -3.54 -17.94 25.64
C PRO A 160 -3.25 -19.09 24.66
N TYR A 161 -1.98 -19.35 24.39
CA TYR A 161 -1.54 -20.49 23.59
C TYR A 161 -1.01 -21.59 24.50
N THR A 162 -1.52 -22.81 24.37
CA THR A 162 -0.93 -23.99 25.01
C THR A 162 -0.04 -24.71 24.00
N LEU A 163 1.27 -24.52 24.16
CA LEU A 163 2.34 -24.98 23.29
C LEU A 163 3.26 -25.96 24.04
N ASP A 164 2.64 -26.89 24.78
CA ASP A 164 3.38 -27.91 25.54
C ASP A 164 4.17 -28.83 24.59
N ASN A 165 5.36 -29.24 25.03
CA ASN A 165 6.34 -30.04 24.28
C ASN A 165 6.78 -29.41 22.95
N LEU A 166 6.70 -28.09 22.80
CA LEU A 166 7.19 -27.40 21.61
C LEU A 166 8.68 -27.67 21.40
N TYR A 167 9.06 -28.25 20.26
CA TYR A 167 10.44 -28.60 19.94
C TYR A 167 11.05 -27.68 18.89
N LEU A 168 11.90 -26.75 19.31
CA LEU A 168 12.58 -25.77 18.46
C LEU A 168 14.07 -25.63 18.81
N PRO A 169 14.90 -26.67 18.62
CA PRO A 169 16.35 -26.56 18.81
C PRO A 169 17.04 -25.84 17.63
N ASP A 170 18.15 -25.17 17.92
CA ASP A 170 18.99 -24.44 16.96
C ASP A 170 18.21 -23.51 16.00
N VAL A 171 17.15 -22.84 16.49
CA VAL A 171 16.40 -21.84 15.71
C VAL A 171 16.81 -20.42 16.06
N PHE A 172 16.48 -19.46 15.19
CA PHE A 172 16.64 -18.04 15.48
C PHE A 172 15.32 -17.45 16.00
N LEU A 173 15.31 -16.95 17.22
CA LEU A 173 14.17 -16.35 17.91
C LEU A 173 14.46 -14.91 18.36
N SER A 174 15.43 -14.25 17.74
CA SER A 174 15.81 -12.89 18.11
C SER A 174 14.60 -11.95 18.05
N ASN A 175 14.38 -11.15 19.09
CA ASN A 175 13.22 -10.27 19.28
C ASN A 175 11.84 -10.98 19.24
N ALA A 176 11.78 -12.30 19.39
CA ALA A 176 10.50 -13.00 19.48
C ALA A 176 9.79 -12.70 20.80
N MET A 177 8.47 -12.78 20.80
CA MET A 177 7.64 -12.47 21.96
C MET A 177 6.59 -13.55 22.16
N PHE A 178 6.55 -14.14 23.34
CA PHE A 178 5.56 -15.11 23.78
C PHE A 178 4.81 -14.51 24.97
N VAL A 179 3.60 -14.01 24.73
CA VAL A 179 2.74 -13.36 25.72
C VAL A 179 1.55 -14.25 26.04
N ASP A 180 1.38 -14.56 27.33
CA ASP A 180 0.30 -15.40 27.85
C ASP A 180 0.35 -16.87 27.35
N CYS A 181 1.54 -17.39 27.01
CA CYS A 181 1.70 -18.76 26.51
C CYS A 181 2.00 -19.78 27.63
N HIS A 182 1.47 -20.99 27.53
CA HIS A 182 1.93 -22.16 28.26
C HIS A 182 2.89 -22.95 27.37
N LEU A 183 4.11 -23.17 27.84
CA LEU A 183 5.24 -23.75 27.11
C LEU A 183 5.87 -24.87 27.95
N THR A 184 5.05 -25.72 28.58
CA THR A 184 5.53 -26.80 29.45
C THR A 184 6.36 -27.77 28.62
N ASN A 185 7.54 -28.16 29.09
CA ASN A 185 8.51 -29.00 28.37
C ASN A 185 8.94 -28.45 26.99
N ALA A 186 8.76 -27.16 26.71
CA ALA A 186 9.24 -26.58 25.46
C ALA A 186 10.78 -26.56 25.42
N THR A 187 11.36 -27.00 24.31
CA THR A 187 12.81 -27.10 24.10
C THR A 187 13.29 -26.04 23.12
N PHE A 188 14.23 -25.22 23.56
CA PHE A 188 14.88 -24.17 22.76
C PHE A 188 16.41 -24.33 22.74
N ASP A 189 16.90 -25.56 22.87
CA ASP A 189 18.33 -25.86 22.98
C ASP A 189 19.13 -25.26 21.83
N ARG A 190 20.22 -24.54 22.17
CA ARG A 190 21.12 -23.86 21.22
C ARG A 190 20.44 -22.81 20.32
N SER A 191 19.19 -22.47 20.59
CA SER A 191 18.49 -21.43 19.84
C SER A 191 19.01 -20.04 20.22
N THR A 192 19.08 -19.15 19.24
CA THR A 192 19.47 -17.75 19.47
C THR A 192 18.25 -16.98 19.95
N MET A 193 18.27 -16.50 21.20
CA MET A 193 17.12 -15.85 21.85
C MET A 193 17.42 -14.41 22.30
N ASN A 194 18.22 -13.68 21.51
CA ASN A 194 18.57 -12.30 21.81
C ASN A 194 17.30 -11.44 21.85
N ASN A 195 17.04 -10.74 22.95
CA ASN A 195 15.85 -9.92 23.17
C ASN A 195 14.51 -10.71 23.07
N THR A 196 14.54 -12.03 23.20
CA THR A 196 13.30 -12.82 23.28
C THR A 196 12.60 -12.56 24.61
N GLN A 197 11.28 -12.38 24.57
CA GLN A 197 10.49 -12.08 25.76
C GLN A 197 9.42 -13.15 26.01
N PHE A 198 9.33 -13.60 27.25
CA PHE A 198 8.27 -14.48 27.75
C PHE A 198 7.45 -13.71 28.79
N ILE A 199 6.37 -13.05 28.37
CA ILE A 199 5.57 -12.16 29.22
C ILE A 199 4.33 -12.92 29.69
N ARG A 200 4.18 -13.08 31.02
CA ARG A 200 3.06 -13.87 31.62
C ARG A 200 2.96 -15.30 31.05
N SER A 201 4.07 -15.82 30.53
CA SER A 201 4.17 -17.17 29.97
C SER A 201 4.76 -18.14 30.97
N LYS A 202 4.37 -19.42 30.91
CA LYS A 202 4.84 -20.48 31.80
C LYS A 202 5.77 -21.43 31.05
N LEU A 203 6.97 -21.66 31.59
CA LEU A 203 7.94 -22.64 31.12
C LEU A 203 8.25 -23.53 32.33
N ASN A 204 7.63 -24.70 32.44
CA ASN A 204 7.92 -25.70 33.47
C ASN A 204 8.38 -27.00 32.83
#